data_AF-A0A1V1P6V6-F1
#
_entry.id   AF-A0A1V1P6V6-F1
#
_cell.length_a   1.000
_cell.length_b   1.000
_cell.length_c   1.000
_cell.angle_alpha   90.00
_cell.angle_beta   90.00
_cell.angle_gamma   90.00
#
_symmetry.space_group_name_H-M   'P 1'
#
loop_
_entity.id
_entity.type
_entity.pdbx_description
1 polymer ?
#
loop_
_entity_poly.entity_id
_entity_poly.type
_entity_poly.pdbx_seq_one_letter_code
_entity_poly.pdbx_strand_id
1 'polypeptide(L)'
;MSQSNRRKELLGHAARCFRNAGMDQDACRCLKAAERFSESALIYQHMNQWLFAAQCFEQAKNWQSAAHCYLQNHQPVDAARCFIAANMPLEAGWIMAHHVKNYKKARKILNPLKLEGLEDQLSRDLALGRSWADGKKSEAGRAIRNVIHQLNDLTPGPGRDRVMKWSFILAIDVLDRPDLVSALFNAAMSAQIPDIQQKWETWAETRLKHFEGIIPIEEDIS
;
A
#
# COMPACT_ATOMS: atom_id res chain seq x y z
N MET A 1 29.45 -11.94 -31.18
CA MET A 1 28.25 -12.33 -30.40
C MET A 1 28.31 -13.81 -30.10
N SER A 2 28.15 -14.22 -28.83
CA SER A 2 28.05 -15.65 -28.47
C SER A 2 26.72 -16.23 -28.96
N GLN A 3 26.67 -17.53 -29.29
CA GLN A 3 25.43 -18.19 -29.73
C GLN A 3 24.27 -18.02 -28.72
N SER A 4 24.59 -17.94 -27.44
CA SER A 4 23.63 -17.66 -26.35
C SER A 4 22.94 -16.31 -26.50
N ASN A 5 23.68 -15.24 -26.82
CA ASN A 5 23.09 -13.90 -26.96
C ASN A 5 22.17 -13.82 -28.18
N ARG A 6 22.56 -14.43 -29.30
CA ARG A 6 21.73 -14.50 -30.50
C ARG A 6 20.41 -15.24 -30.24
N ARG A 7 20.44 -16.31 -29.44
CA ARG A 7 19.23 -17.04 -29.05
C ARG A 7 18.28 -16.14 -28.22
N LYS A 8 18.81 -15.39 -27.26
CA LYS A 8 18.00 -14.47 -26.42
C LYS A 8 17.35 -13.35 -27.25
N GLU A 9 18.06 -12.79 -28.23
CA GLU A 9 17.52 -11.79 -29.15
C GLU A 9 16.38 -12.35 -30.01
N LEU A 10 16.57 -13.54 -30.61
CA LEU A 10 15.54 -14.20 -31.39
C LEU A 10 14.28 -14.49 -30.56
N LEU A 11 14.44 -14.93 -29.32
CA LEU A 11 13.32 -15.12 -28.39
C LEU A 11 12.62 -13.79 -28.07
N GLY A 12 13.38 -12.70 -27.96
CA GLY A 12 12.83 -11.35 -27.82
C GLY A 12 11.98 -10.91 -29.03
N HIS A 13 12.44 -11.20 -30.25
CA HIS A 13 11.66 -10.94 -31.46
C HIS A 13 10.41 -11.81 -31.54
N ALA A 14 10.52 -13.11 -31.24
CA ALA A 14 9.38 -14.02 -31.19
C ALA A 14 8.32 -13.54 -30.20
N ALA A 15 8.73 -13.10 -29.00
CA ALA A 15 7.81 -12.54 -28.02
C ALA A 15 7.02 -11.35 -28.57
N ARG A 16 7.66 -10.44 -29.30
CA ARG A 16 6.99 -9.29 -29.92
C ARG A 16 5.99 -9.75 -30.99
N CYS A 17 6.33 -10.74 -31.80
CA CYS A 17 5.40 -11.32 -32.78
C CYS A 17 4.18 -11.93 -32.08
N PHE A 18 4.38 -12.70 -31.00
CA PHE A 18 3.27 -13.26 -30.22
C PHE A 18 2.38 -12.18 -29.59
N ARG A 19 2.94 -11.11 -29.04
CA ARG A 19 2.15 -9.97 -28.52
C ARG A 19 1.31 -9.31 -29.61
N ASN A 20 1.89 -9.07 -30.79
CA ASN A 20 1.16 -8.47 -31.90
C ASN A 20 0.02 -9.36 -32.41
N ALA A 21 0.13 -10.68 -32.20
CA ALA A 21 -0.91 -11.66 -32.50
C ALA A 21 -1.91 -11.88 -31.35
N GLY A 22 -1.81 -11.15 -30.24
CA GLY A 22 -2.65 -11.33 -29.06
C GLY A 22 -2.36 -12.58 -28.22
N MET A 23 -1.22 -13.24 -28.46
CA MET A 23 -0.80 -14.48 -27.79
C MET A 23 0.10 -14.16 -26.58
N ASP A 24 -0.42 -13.44 -25.60
CA ASP A 24 0.37 -12.89 -24.50
C ASP A 24 1.04 -13.95 -23.61
N GLN A 25 0.42 -15.12 -23.43
CA GLN A 25 1.04 -16.21 -22.65
C GLN A 25 2.32 -16.75 -23.31
N ASP A 26 2.29 -16.94 -24.64
CA ASP A 26 3.46 -17.42 -25.37
C ASP A 26 4.54 -16.34 -25.48
N ALA A 27 4.14 -15.07 -25.59
CA ALA A 27 5.06 -13.96 -25.46
C ALA A 27 5.81 -13.98 -24.12
N CYS A 28 5.11 -14.17 -23.00
CA CYS A 28 5.71 -14.31 -21.68
C CYS A 28 6.68 -15.50 -21.60
N ARG A 29 6.33 -16.67 -22.16
CA ARG A 29 7.22 -17.84 -22.20
C ARG A 29 8.53 -17.53 -22.94
N CYS A 30 8.44 -16.87 -24.09
CA CYS A 30 9.60 -16.44 -24.86
C CYS A 30 10.47 -15.43 -24.07
N LEU A 31 9.86 -14.45 -23.42
CA LEU A 31 10.58 -13.45 -22.61
C LEU A 31 11.29 -14.08 -21.41
N LYS A 32 10.62 -15.01 -20.70
CA LYS A 32 11.25 -15.76 -19.60
C LYS A 32 12.43 -16.60 -20.08
N ALA A 33 12.29 -17.29 -21.22
CA ALA A 33 13.38 -18.05 -21.83
C ALA A 33 14.55 -17.15 -22.30
N ALA A 34 14.26 -15.88 -22.60
CA ALA A 34 15.26 -14.87 -22.91
C ALA A 34 15.85 -14.16 -21.66
N GLU A 35 15.44 -14.56 -20.45
CA GLU A 35 15.77 -13.91 -19.16
C GLU A 35 15.30 -12.44 -19.05
N ARG A 36 14.33 -12.03 -19.87
CA ARG A 36 13.72 -10.69 -19.87
C ARG A 36 12.53 -10.65 -18.91
N PHE A 37 12.78 -10.98 -17.65
CA PHE A 37 11.72 -11.23 -16.67
C PHE A 37 10.85 -10.00 -16.37
N SER A 38 11.43 -8.80 -16.30
CA SER A 38 10.66 -7.56 -16.08
C SER A 38 9.62 -7.31 -17.16
N GLU A 39 9.94 -7.58 -18.42
CA GLU A 39 9.00 -7.39 -19.53
C GLU A 39 7.89 -8.44 -19.52
N SER A 40 8.23 -9.69 -19.18
CA SER A 40 7.22 -10.73 -18.96
C SER A 40 6.28 -10.35 -17.81
N ALA A 41 6.82 -9.76 -16.74
CA ALA A 41 6.02 -9.35 -15.59
C ALA A 41 4.99 -8.28 -15.96
N LEU A 42 5.38 -7.28 -16.76
CA LEU A 42 4.47 -6.23 -17.24
C LEU A 42 3.31 -6.82 -18.05
N ILE A 43 3.58 -7.79 -18.93
CA ILE A 43 2.51 -8.46 -19.69
C ILE A 43 1.56 -9.21 -18.75
N TYR A 44 2.09 -9.95 -17.77
CA TYR A 44 1.25 -10.61 -16.77
C TYR A 44 0.42 -9.62 -15.94
N GLN A 45 0.95 -8.43 -15.62
CA GLN A 45 0.16 -7.38 -14.97
C GLN A 45 -1.01 -6.91 -15.86
N HIS A 46 -0.78 -6.69 -17.16
CA HIS A 46 -1.85 -6.32 -18.08
C HIS A 46 -2.94 -7.39 -18.20
N MET A 47 -2.58 -8.66 -18.00
CA MET A 47 -3.51 -9.78 -17.96
C MET A 47 -4.17 -9.98 -16.58
N ASN A 48 -3.91 -9.12 -15.59
CA ASN A 48 -4.30 -9.28 -14.18
C ASN A 48 -3.81 -10.59 -13.53
N GLN A 49 -2.74 -11.18 -14.07
CA GLN A 49 -2.10 -12.40 -13.56
C GLN A 49 -1.04 -12.05 -12.52
N TRP A 50 -1.48 -11.52 -11.39
CA TRP A 50 -0.62 -10.90 -10.37
C TRP A 50 0.45 -11.83 -9.81
N LEU A 51 0.12 -13.11 -9.55
CA LEU A 51 1.10 -14.07 -9.03
C LEU A 51 2.27 -14.29 -10.01
N PHE A 52 1.97 -14.49 -11.29
CA PHE A 52 3.00 -14.70 -12.31
C PHE A 52 3.83 -13.44 -12.53
N ALA A 53 3.20 -12.26 -12.49
CA ALA A 53 3.91 -10.98 -12.51
C ALA A 53 4.88 -10.85 -11.32
N ALA A 54 4.43 -11.17 -10.11
CA ALA A 54 5.24 -11.09 -8.90
C ALA A 54 6.49 -12.00 -8.99
N GLN A 55 6.30 -13.25 -9.42
CA GLN A 55 7.39 -14.21 -9.59
C GLN A 55 8.40 -13.75 -10.65
N CYS A 56 7.93 -13.16 -11.76
CA CYS A 56 8.81 -12.59 -12.77
C CYS A 56 9.59 -11.38 -12.24
N PHE A 57 8.95 -10.49 -11.47
CA PHE A 57 9.66 -9.38 -10.83
C PHE A 57 10.69 -9.83 -9.78
N GLU A 58 10.41 -10.89 -9.02
CA GLU A 58 11.41 -11.50 -8.11
C GLU A 58 12.62 -12.03 -8.86
N GLN A 59 12.40 -12.74 -9.98
CA GLN A 59 13.51 -13.23 -10.82
C GLN A 59 14.33 -12.08 -11.42
N ALA A 60 13.68 -10.95 -11.71
CA ALA A 60 14.34 -9.70 -12.10
C ALA A 60 14.99 -8.94 -10.92
N LYS A 61 14.83 -9.41 -9.68
CA LYS A 61 15.20 -8.71 -8.43
C LYS A 61 14.56 -7.32 -8.28
N ASN A 62 13.45 -7.07 -8.97
CA ASN A 62 12.63 -5.89 -8.76
C ASN A 62 11.64 -6.15 -7.61
N TRP A 63 12.18 -6.12 -6.40
CA TRP A 63 11.46 -6.49 -5.18
C TRP A 63 10.25 -5.60 -4.89
N GLN A 64 10.35 -4.31 -5.17
CA GLN A 64 9.25 -3.37 -4.94
C GLN A 64 8.06 -3.71 -5.85
N SER A 65 8.25 -3.87 -7.15
CA SER A 65 7.16 -4.25 -8.06
C SER A 65 6.59 -5.63 -7.74
N ALA A 66 7.43 -6.59 -7.35
CA ALA A 66 6.97 -7.90 -6.88
C ALA A 66 6.05 -7.78 -5.66
N ALA A 67 6.43 -6.95 -4.67
CA ALA A 67 5.64 -6.76 -3.46
C ALA A 67 4.23 -6.20 -3.76
N HIS A 68 4.13 -5.23 -4.68
CA HIS A 68 2.84 -4.68 -5.10
C HIS A 68 1.97 -5.75 -5.78
N CYS A 69 2.57 -6.59 -6.65
CA CYS A 69 1.84 -7.68 -7.30
C CYS A 69 1.34 -8.71 -6.27
N TYR A 70 2.13 -9.05 -5.26
CA TYR A 70 1.66 -9.92 -4.18
C TYR A 70 0.51 -9.32 -3.37
N LEU A 71 0.51 -8.01 -3.12
CA LEU A 71 -0.63 -7.35 -2.47
C LEU A 71 -1.90 -7.43 -3.32
N GLN A 72 -1.81 -7.22 -4.64
CA GLN A 72 -2.94 -7.38 -5.56
C GLN A 72 -3.42 -8.84 -5.63
N ASN A 73 -2.52 -9.81 -5.42
CA ASN A 73 -2.85 -11.23 -5.33
C ASN A 73 -3.26 -11.69 -3.92
N HIS A 74 -3.54 -10.78 -2.99
CA HIS A 74 -3.90 -11.10 -1.59
C HIS A 74 -2.87 -11.97 -0.83
N GLN A 75 -1.58 -11.80 -1.13
CA GLN A 75 -0.46 -12.49 -0.48
C GLN A 75 0.41 -11.51 0.32
N PRO A 76 -0.10 -10.96 1.45
CA PRO A 76 0.59 -9.90 2.18
C PRO A 76 1.90 -10.35 2.86
N VAL A 77 2.05 -11.64 3.17
CA VAL A 77 3.29 -12.16 3.77
C VAL A 77 4.44 -12.12 2.77
N ASP A 78 4.20 -12.55 1.53
CA ASP A 78 5.17 -12.49 0.45
C ASP A 78 5.49 -11.03 0.06
N ALA A 79 4.47 -10.17 0.04
CA ALA A 79 4.67 -8.73 -0.15
C ALA A 79 5.62 -8.14 0.91
N ALA A 80 5.38 -8.42 2.19
CA ALA A 80 6.25 -7.94 3.27
C ALA A 80 7.69 -8.47 3.13
N ARG A 81 7.88 -9.73 2.72
CA ARG A 81 9.20 -10.29 2.43
C ARG A 81 9.90 -9.52 1.30
N CYS A 82 9.19 -9.23 0.22
CA CYS A 82 9.71 -8.46 -0.91
C CYS A 82 10.05 -7.02 -0.51
N PHE A 83 9.24 -6.35 0.31
CA PHE A 83 9.59 -5.01 0.81
C PHE A 83 10.85 -5.02 1.69
N ILE A 84 11.07 -6.06 2.51
CA ILE A 84 12.35 -6.21 3.22
C ILE A 84 13.51 -6.39 2.23
N ALA A 85 13.36 -7.22 1.20
CA ALA A 85 14.38 -7.38 0.16
C ALA A 85 14.64 -6.10 -0.66
N ALA A 86 13.64 -5.21 -0.76
CA ALA A 86 13.74 -3.89 -1.35
C ALA A 86 14.37 -2.83 -0.41
N ASN A 87 14.77 -3.20 0.81
CA ASN A 87 15.21 -2.26 1.86
C ASN A 87 14.15 -1.21 2.24
N MET A 88 12.87 -1.62 2.26
CA MET A 88 11.70 -0.81 2.59
C MET A 88 11.02 -1.34 3.88
N PRO A 89 11.65 -1.20 5.05
CA PRO A 89 11.18 -1.83 6.28
C PRO A 89 9.90 -1.22 6.85
N LEU A 90 9.60 0.04 6.52
CA LEU A 90 8.37 0.71 6.95
C LEU A 90 7.14 0.07 6.32
N GLU A 91 7.17 -0.13 5.00
CA GLU A 91 6.12 -0.77 4.22
C GLU A 91 5.93 -2.22 4.68
N ALA A 92 7.02 -2.96 4.87
CA ALA A 92 6.97 -4.31 5.40
C ALA A 92 6.34 -4.34 6.81
N GLY A 93 6.76 -3.45 7.70
CA GLY A 93 6.22 -3.35 9.06
C GLY A 93 4.73 -3.03 9.07
N TRP A 94 4.29 -2.08 8.23
CA TRP A 94 2.89 -1.74 8.06
C TRP A 94 2.07 -2.92 7.55
N ILE A 95 2.53 -3.63 6.52
CA ILE A 95 1.82 -4.80 5.98
C ILE A 95 1.66 -5.88 7.05
N MET A 96 2.73 -6.14 7.81
CA MET A 96 2.70 -7.11 8.90
C MET A 96 1.72 -6.70 10.01
N ALA A 97 1.59 -5.40 10.29
CA ALA A 97 0.65 -4.88 11.29
C ALA A 97 -0.80 -4.86 10.80
N HIS A 98 -1.03 -4.34 9.60
CA HIS A 98 -2.37 -4.03 9.10
C HIS A 98 -3.01 -5.21 8.36
N HIS A 99 -2.33 -5.81 7.38
CA HIS A 99 -2.89 -6.87 6.55
C HIS A 99 -2.72 -8.26 7.18
N VAL A 100 -1.53 -8.55 7.72
CA VAL A 100 -1.22 -9.88 8.30
C VAL A 100 -1.68 -9.99 9.75
N LYS A 101 -1.86 -8.86 10.45
CA LYS A 101 -2.13 -8.80 11.91
C LYS A 101 -1.09 -9.53 12.76
N ASN A 102 0.13 -9.67 12.27
CA ASN A 102 1.26 -10.23 13.02
C ASN A 102 2.04 -9.09 13.68
N TYR A 103 1.46 -8.59 14.78
CA TYR A 103 1.97 -7.43 15.50
C TYR A 103 3.37 -7.65 16.08
N LYS A 104 3.68 -8.88 16.51
CA LYS A 104 5.02 -9.22 17.04
C LYS A 104 6.09 -9.03 15.97
N LYS A 105 5.86 -9.54 14.77
CA LYS A 105 6.81 -9.41 13.67
C LYS A 105 6.88 -7.98 13.13
N ALA A 106 5.76 -7.25 13.08
CA ALA A 106 5.74 -5.83 12.75
C ALA A 106 6.65 -5.02 13.71
N ARG A 107 6.47 -5.18 15.03
CA ARG A 107 7.31 -4.51 16.03
C ARG A 107 8.78 -4.91 15.95
N LYS A 108 9.07 -6.19 15.66
CA LYS A 108 10.46 -6.66 15.47
C LYS A 108 11.14 -5.96 14.29
N ILE A 109 10.40 -5.68 13.22
CA ILE A 109 10.91 -4.95 12.04
C ILE A 109 11.09 -3.46 12.37
N LEU A 110 10.09 -2.85 13.04
CA LEU A 110 9.99 -1.39 13.17
C LEU A 110 10.80 -0.80 14.33
N ASN A 111 10.86 -1.47 15.49
CA ASN A 111 11.52 -0.92 16.69
C ASN A 111 13.02 -0.61 16.52
N PRO A 112 13.82 -1.42 15.81
CA PRO A 112 15.24 -1.14 15.64
C PRO A 112 15.54 0.02 14.68
N LEU A 113 14.55 0.51 13.93
CA LEU A 113 14.76 1.51 12.90
C LEU A 113 15.12 2.87 13.51
N LYS A 114 16.31 3.36 13.18
CA LYS A 114 16.74 4.74 13.41
C LYS A 114 16.44 5.53 12.14
N LEU A 115 15.47 6.45 12.24
CA LEU A 115 14.93 7.20 11.11
C LEU A 115 15.23 8.67 11.34
N GLU A 116 15.82 9.34 10.36
CA GLU A 116 16.20 10.75 10.46
C GLU A 116 15.07 11.68 9.98
N GLY A 117 14.30 11.24 8.98
CA GLY A 117 13.19 12.01 8.41
C GLY A 117 11.92 11.96 9.26
N LEU A 118 11.25 13.10 9.41
CA LEU A 118 10.00 13.23 10.15
C LEU A 118 8.89 12.35 9.55
N GLU A 119 8.78 12.30 8.22
CA GLU A 119 7.82 11.46 7.51
C GLU A 119 7.99 9.98 7.84
N ASP A 120 9.24 9.52 7.94
CA ASP A 120 9.59 8.14 8.26
C ASP A 120 9.30 7.82 9.72
N GLN A 121 9.62 8.74 10.64
CA GLN A 121 9.30 8.61 12.06
C GLN A 121 7.79 8.52 12.28
N LEU A 122 7.00 9.42 11.68
CA LEU A 122 5.53 9.37 11.75
C LEU A 122 4.98 8.09 11.13
N SER A 123 5.52 7.65 9.99
CA SER A 123 5.13 6.39 9.35
C SER A 123 5.38 5.20 10.29
N ARG A 124 6.55 5.14 10.94
CA ARG A 124 6.88 4.10 11.93
C ARG A 124 5.89 4.14 13.09
N ASP A 125 5.60 5.32 13.63
CA ASP A 125 4.71 5.50 14.78
C ASP A 125 3.28 5.08 14.45
N LEU A 126 2.78 5.38 13.25
CA LEU A 126 1.49 4.87 12.75
C LEU A 126 1.50 3.34 12.65
N ALA A 127 2.54 2.73 12.07
CA ALA A 127 2.63 1.28 11.95
C ALA A 127 2.75 0.56 13.31
N LEU A 128 3.46 1.16 14.28
CA LEU A 128 3.50 0.69 15.65
C LEU A 128 2.15 0.88 16.35
N GLY A 129 1.50 2.04 16.19
CA GLY A 129 0.16 2.30 16.68
C GLY A 129 -0.84 1.26 16.18
N ARG A 130 -0.81 0.93 14.88
CA ARG A 130 -1.60 -0.16 14.29
C ARG A 130 -1.36 -1.49 15.00
N SER A 131 -0.11 -1.79 15.33
CA SER A 131 0.29 -3.05 15.98
C SER A 131 -0.24 -3.22 17.40
N TRP A 132 -0.76 -2.15 18.01
CA TRP A 132 -1.37 -2.18 19.34
C TRP A 132 -2.89 -1.99 19.32
N ALA A 133 -3.46 -1.50 18.21
CA ALA A 133 -4.84 -1.00 18.16
C ALA A 133 -5.92 -2.02 18.56
N ASP A 134 -5.70 -3.32 18.34
CA ASP A 134 -6.67 -4.37 18.69
C ASP A 134 -6.78 -4.59 20.23
N GLY A 135 -5.81 -4.13 21.02
CA GLY A 135 -5.86 -4.20 22.49
C GLY A 135 -5.67 -2.85 23.23
N LYS A 136 -4.92 -1.93 22.64
CA LYS A 136 -4.62 -0.58 23.16
C LYS A 136 -4.83 0.47 22.07
N LYS A 137 -6.08 0.87 21.87
CA LYS A 137 -6.46 1.91 20.90
C LYS A 137 -5.80 3.28 21.15
N SER A 138 -5.37 3.55 22.39
CA SER A 138 -4.68 4.79 22.77
C SER A 138 -3.38 5.04 21.99
N GLU A 139 -2.63 3.98 21.67
CA GLU A 139 -1.36 4.08 20.95
C GLU A 139 -1.56 4.55 19.50
N ALA A 140 -2.53 3.96 18.79
CA ALA A 140 -2.91 4.41 17.46
C ALA A 140 -3.48 5.84 17.49
N GLY A 141 -4.31 6.17 18.49
CA GLY A 141 -4.83 7.53 18.65
C GLY A 141 -3.74 8.57 18.92
N ARG A 142 -2.70 8.21 19.67
CA ARG A 142 -1.52 9.07 19.89
C ARG A 142 -0.73 9.28 18.60
N ALA A 143 -0.49 8.21 17.84
CA ALA A 143 0.22 8.32 16.56
C ALA A 143 -0.51 9.26 15.58
N ILE A 144 -1.84 9.17 15.47
CA ILE A 144 -2.63 10.08 14.63
C ILE A 144 -2.54 11.52 15.12
N ARG A 145 -2.63 11.76 16.44
CA ARG A 145 -2.48 13.11 16.99
C ARG A 145 -1.11 13.71 16.69
N ASN A 146 -0.04 12.91 16.77
CA ASN A 146 1.30 13.37 16.41
C ASN A 146 1.38 13.79 14.93
N VAL A 147 0.69 13.06 14.03
CA VAL A 147 0.57 13.46 12.62
C VAL A 147 -0.19 14.77 12.49
N ILE A 148 -1.35 14.91 13.13
CA ILE A 148 -2.16 16.14 13.08
C ILE A 148 -1.34 17.36 13.49
N HIS A 149 -0.52 17.25 14.54
CA HIS A 149 0.31 18.36 15.01
C HIS A 149 1.47 18.73 14.08
N GLN A 150 2.01 17.78 13.32
CA GLN A 150 3.23 17.94 12.54
C GLN A 150 3.00 17.92 11.03
N LEU A 151 1.74 17.85 10.58
CA LEU A 151 1.41 17.66 9.16
C LEU A 151 1.89 18.81 8.28
N ASN A 152 1.86 20.05 8.80
CA ASN A 152 2.35 21.24 8.09
C ASN A 152 3.87 21.23 7.91
N ASP A 153 4.60 20.45 8.72
CA ASP A 153 6.06 20.35 8.65
C ASP A 153 6.51 19.29 7.65
N LEU A 154 5.57 18.52 7.05
CA LEU A 154 5.90 17.46 6.10
C LEU A 154 6.11 18.01 4.70
N THR A 155 7.18 17.56 4.06
CA THR A 155 7.49 17.98 2.69
C THR A 155 6.53 17.28 1.72
N PRO A 156 5.95 17.99 0.73
CA PRO A 156 5.17 17.34 -0.32
C PRO A 156 5.96 16.24 -1.03
N GLY A 157 5.40 15.03 -1.06
CA GLY A 157 6.04 13.88 -1.70
C GLY A 157 5.58 12.53 -1.13
N PRO A 158 6.22 11.43 -1.56
CA PRO A 158 5.78 10.08 -1.24
C PRO A 158 5.73 9.78 0.26
N GLY A 159 6.61 10.38 1.05
CA GLY A 159 6.63 10.23 2.52
C GLY A 159 5.37 10.80 3.16
N ARG A 160 4.99 12.03 2.80
CA ARG A 160 3.75 12.67 3.25
C ARG A 160 2.52 11.90 2.81
N ASP A 161 2.48 11.45 1.55
CA ASP A 161 1.36 10.67 1.02
C ASP A 161 1.17 9.35 1.76
N ARG A 162 2.27 8.68 2.12
CA ARG A 162 2.27 7.47 2.95
C ARG A 162 1.72 7.75 4.35
N VAL A 163 2.22 8.79 5.03
CA VAL A 163 1.73 9.21 6.36
C VAL A 163 0.23 9.48 6.32
N MET A 164 -0.25 10.20 5.30
CA MET A 164 -1.67 10.51 5.15
C MET A 164 -2.51 9.26 4.93
N LYS A 165 -2.10 8.41 3.98
CA LYS A 165 -2.80 7.15 3.70
C LYS A 165 -2.94 6.29 4.97
N TRP A 166 -1.85 6.11 5.71
CA TRP A 166 -1.85 5.27 6.92
C TRP A 166 -2.65 5.90 8.06
N SER A 167 -2.63 7.23 8.19
CA SER A 167 -3.41 7.97 9.18
C SER A 167 -4.91 7.81 8.94
N PHE A 168 -5.38 7.96 7.71
CA PHE A 168 -6.79 7.75 7.38
C PHE A 168 -7.23 6.31 7.61
N ILE A 169 -6.44 5.32 7.20
CA ILE A 169 -6.74 3.91 7.48
C ILE A 169 -6.87 3.66 8.99
N LEU A 170 -5.96 4.23 9.80
CA LEU A 170 -6.07 4.06 11.25
C LEU A 170 -7.29 4.76 11.84
N ALA A 171 -7.57 6.01 11.44
CA ALA A 171 -8.64 6.81 12.01
C ALA A 171 -10.03 6.27 11.64
N ILE A 172 -10.21 5.90 10.36
CA ILE A 172 -11.49 5.46 9.80
C ILE A 172 -11.69 3.97 10.05
N ASP A 173 -10.78 3.11 9.56
CA ASP A 173 -11.05 1.67 9.47
C ASP A 173 -10.70 0.89 10.74
N VAL A 174 -9.75 1.41 11.54
CA VAL A 174 -9.21 0.67 12.70
C VAL A 174 -9.76 1.20 14.02
N LEU A 175 -9.73 2.52 14.20
CA LEU A 175 -10.18 3.13 15.45
C LEU A 175 -11.68 3.43 15.45
N ASP A 176 -12.24 3.72 14.27
CA ASP A 176 -13.59 4.23 14.08
C ASP A 176 -13.87 5.45 14.98
N ARG A 177 -13.02 6.48 14.85
CA ARG A 177 -13.03 7.69 15.71
C ARG A 177 -13.31 8.95 14.88
N PRO A 178 -14.58 9.35 14.72
CA PRO A 178 -14.97 10.51 13.91
C PRO A 178 -14.27 11.80 14.30
N ASP A 179 -14.02 12.01 15.59
CA ASP A 179 -13.30 13.18 16.11
C ASP A 179 -11.86 13.27 15.57
N LEU A 180 -11.16 12.13 15.52
CA LEU A 180 -9.81 12.06 14.95
C LEU A 180 -9.83 12.20 13.43
N VAL A 181 -10.85 11.65 12.76
CA VAL A 181 -11.02 11.78 11.31
C VAL A 181 -11.21 13.26 10.94
N SER A 182 -12.15 13.96 11.59
CA SER A 182 -12.39 15.39 11.38
C SER A 182 -11.16 16.25 11.66
N ALA A 183 -10.44 15.97 12.75
CA ALA A 183 -9.20 16.69 13.07
C ALA A 183 -8.10 16.45 12.03
N LEU A 184 -7.99 15.23 11.50
CA LEU A 184 -7.04 14.89 10.43
C LEU A 184 -7.40 15.59 9.11
N PHE A 185 -8.67 15.64 8.73
CA PHE A 185 -9.12 16.41 7.58
C PHE A 185 -8.83 17.90 7.72
N ASN A 186 -9.07 18.49 8.90
CA ASN A 186 -8.77 19.90 9.16
C ASN A 186 -7.26 20.21 9.05
N ALA A 187 -6.43 19.35 9.65
CA ALA A 187 -4.98 19.46 9.50
C ALA A 187 -4.55 19.34 8.03
N ALA A 188 -5.15 18.41 7.28
CA ALA A 188 -4.82 18.18 5.88
C ALA A 188 -5.24 19.35 4.96
N MET A 189 -6.36 20.01 5.26
CA MET A 189 -6.77 21.26 4.59
C MET A 189 -5.78 22.39 4.87
N SER A 190 -5.33 22.52 6.12
CA SER A 190 -4.34 23.52 6.53
C SER A 190 -2.98 23.28 5.85
N ALA A 191 -2.60 22.01 5.66
CA ALA A 191 -1.41 21.59 4.93
C ALA A 191 -1.55 21.62 3.40
N GLN A 192 -2.68 22.13 2.88
CA GLN A 192 -2.99 22.27 1.46
C GLN A 192 -2.82 20.96 0.67
N ILE A 193 -3.23 19.83 1.26
CA ILE A 193 -3.18 18.55 0.56
C ILE A 193 -4.29 18.52 -0.50
N PRO A 194 -3.99 18.12 -1.75
CA PRO A 194 -4.98 18.05 -2.83
C PRO A 194 -6.14 17.10 -2.54
N ASP A 195 -7.30 17.41 -3.10
CA ASP A 195 -8.53 16.58 -3.07
C ASP A 195 -9.07 16.24 -1.68
N ILE A 196 -8.57 16.88 -0.62
CA ILE A 196 -8.99 16.61 0.76
C ILE A 196 -10.44 17.04 1.01
N GLN A 197 -10.87 18.15 0.42
CA GLN A 197 -12.25 18.62 0.56
C GLN A 197 -13.25 17.60 -0.02
N GLN A 198 -13.02 17.12 -1.24
CA GLN A 198 -13.88 16.12 -1.87
C GLN A 198 -13.90 14.80 -1.07
N LYS A 199 -12.74 14.38 -0.54
CA LYS A 199 -12.65 13.19 0.33
C LYS A 199 -13.41 13.37 1.64
N TRP A 200 -13.38 14.58 2.23
CA TRP A 200 -14.14 14.92 3.43
C TRP A 200 -15.64 14.83 3.16
N GLU A 201 -16.13 15.47 2.09
CA GLU A 201 -17.54 15.45 1.69
C GLU A 201 -18.04 14.01 1.49
N THR A 202 -17.28 13.21 0.74
CA THR A 202 -17.60 11.79 0.50
C THR A 202 -17.70 10.99 1.81
N TRP A 203 -16.74 11.19 2.72
CA TRP A 203 -16.72 10.50 4.01
C TRP A 203 -17.89 10.94 4.89
N ALA A 204 -18.15 12.25 4.98
CA ALA A 204 -19.21 12.84 5.78
C ALA A 204 -20.58 12.36 5.31
N GLU A 205 -20.85 12.40 4.00
CA GLU A 205 -22.10 11.90 3.42
C GLU A 205 -22.32 10.42 3.69
N THR A 206 -21.29 9.59 3.48
CA THR A 206 -21.37 8.14 3.73
C THR A 206 -21.71 7.86 5.19
N ARG A 207 -21.12 8.62 6.11
CA ARG A 207 -21.34 8.44 7.54
C ARG A 207 -22.68 9.00 8.01
N LEU A 208 -23.13 10.14 7.49
CA LEU A 208 -24.45 10.72 7.82
C LEU A 208 -25.60 9.83 7.33
N LYS A 209 -25.52 9.30 6.10
CA LYS A 209 -26.50 8.34 5.58
C LYS A 209 -26.59 7.07 6.43
N HIS A 210 -25.47 6.62 7.00
CA HIS A 210 -25.46 5.49 7.93
C HIS A 210 -26.28 5.79 9.20
N PHE A 211 -26.24 7.03 9.71
CA PHE A 211 -27.06 7.43 10.86
C PHE A 211 -28.55 7.59 10.51
N GLU A 212 -28.89 8.15 9.34
CA GLU A 212 -30.28 8.27 8.88
C GLU A 212 -30.99 6.92 8.73
N GLY A 213 -30.27 5.85 8.35
CA GLY A 213 -30.81 4.49 8.26
C GLY A 213 -30.93 3.73 9.59
N ILE A 214 -30.42 4.28 10.70
CA ILE A 214 -30.44 3.65 12.04
C ILE A 214 -31.47 4.30 12.98
N ILE A 215 -31.96 5.50 12.66
CA ILE A 215 -33.03 6.14 13.42
C ILE A 215 -34.34 5.43 13.05
N PRO A 216 -35.04 4.76 13.99
CA PRO A 216 -36.41 4.34 13.74
C PRO A 216 -37.19 5.59 13.42
N ILE A 217 -37.92 5.59 12.29
CA ILE A 217 -38.96 6.58 12.06
C ILE A 217 -39.84 6.49 13.31
N GLU A 218 -39.87 7.54 14.13
CA GLU A 218 -40.84 7.63 15.22
C GLU A 218 -42.21 7.44 14.56
N GLU A 219 -42.82 6.27 14.76
CA GLU A 219 -44.21 6.06 14.42
C GLU A 219 -44.98 7.15 15.16
N ASP A 220 -45.60 8.04 14.38
CA ASP A 220 -46.48 9.11 14.83
C ASP A 220 -47.41 8.58 15.93
N ILE A 221 -47.12 8.92 17.18
CA ILE A 221 -48.09 8.83 18.26
C ILE A 221 -48.88 10.13 18.21
N SER A 222 -49.90 10.19 17.36
CA SER A 222 -51.23 10.80 17.59
C SER A 222 -52.09 10.83 16.33
#